data_AF-A0A2R6BHE8-F1
#
_entry.id   AF-A0A2R6BHE8-F1
#
_cell.length_a   1.000
_cell.length_b   1.000
_cell.length_c   1.000
_cell.angle_alpha   90.00
_cell.angle_beta   90.00
_cell.angle_gamma   90.00
#
_symmetry.space_group_name_H-M   'P 1'
#
loop_
_entity.id
_entity.type
_entity.pdbx_description
1 polymer ?
#
loop_
_entity_poly.entity_id
_entity_poly.type
_entity_poly.pdbx_seq_one_letter_code
_entity_poly.pdbx_strand_id
1 'polypeptide(L)' 'MGGRRRKRKIVIKKKASVPKLFRCPICEAFPLRIDISKEGEVLVKCGSCGFNKNFTVNPGAEPIDAYSKLIYLLTEQEK' A
#
# COMPACT_ATOMS: atom_id res chain seq x y z
N MET A 1 -49.32 -8.39 -26.71
CA MET A 1 -48.60 -9.41 -25.91
C MET A 1 -47.18 -8.92 -25.66
N GLY A 2 -46.83 -8.78 -24.39
CA GLY A 2 -45.78 -7.87 -23.89
C GLY A 2 -44.36 -8.16 -24.37
N GLY A 3 -43.73 -7.14 -24.96
CA GLY A 3 -42.30 -7.12 -25.22
C GLY A 3 -41.53 -6.99 -23.91
N ARG A 4 -40.85 -8.06 -23.52
CA ARG A 4 -40.05 -8.15 -22.28
C ARG A 4 -38.92 -7.12 -22.35
N ARG A 5 -39.07 -5.96 -21.69
CA ARG A 5 -38.00 -4.96 -21.55
C ARG A 5 -36.78 -5.63 -20.91
N ARG A 6 -35.70 -5.82 -21.69
CA ARG A 6 -34.41 -6.31 -21.18
C ARG A 6 -33.92 -5.32 -20.12
N LYS A 7 -33.92 -5.74 -18.85
CA LYS A 7 -33.31 -4.98 -17.76
C LYS A 7 -31.84 -4.75 -18.11
N ARG A 8 -31.42 -3.48 -18.19
CA ARG A 8 -29.99 -3.14 -18.39
C ARG A 8 -29.20 -3.71 -17.23
N LYS A 9 -28.15 -4.47 -17.53
CA LYS A 9 -27.22 -4.98 -16.51
C LYS A 9 -26.42 -3.79 -16.00
N ILE A 10 -26.70 -3.36 -14.77
CA ILE A 10 -25.95 -2.29 -14.12
C ILE A 10 -24.53 -2.84 -13.88
N VAL A 11 -23.55 -2.34 -14.62
CA VAL A 11 -22.14 -2.67 -14.39
C VAL A 11 -21.68 -1.82 -13.20
N ILE A 12 -21.62 -2.44 -12.03
CA ILE A 12 -21.09 -1.80 -10.82
C ILE A 12 -19.58 -1.64 -11.03
N LYS A 13 -19.12 -0.40 -11.20
CA LYS A 13 -17.69 -0.09 -11.20
C LYS A 13 -17.14 -0.36 -9.80
N LYS A 14 -16.19 -1.29 -9.67
CA LYS A 14 -15.49 -1.53 -8.40
C LYS A 14 -14.72 -0.26 -8.02
N LYS A 15 -14.85 0.18 -6.77
CA LYS A 15 -14.04 1.30 -6.24
C LYS A 15 -12.56 0.91 -6.35
N ALA A 16 -11.72 1.83 -6.85
CA ALA A 16 -10.29 1.62 -6.91
C ALA A 16 -9.79 1.33 -5.49
N SER A 17 -9.19 0.16 -5.29
CA SER A 17 -8.54 -0.17 -4.03
C SER A 17 -7.13 0.38 -4.08
N VAL A 18 -6.69 1.01 -3.00
CA VAL A 18 -5.28 1.36 -2.81
C VAL A 18 -4.42 0.10 -3.05
N PRO A 19 -3.33 0.20 -3.82
CA PRO A 19 -2.48 -0.92 -4.12
C PRO A 19 -1.87 -1.48 -2.83
N LYS A 20 -2.00 -2.79 -2.64
CA LYS A 20 -1.48 -3.50 -1.45
C LYS A 20 -0.02 -3.94 -1.62
N LEU A 21 0.54 -3.77 -2.81
CA LEU A 21 1.85 -4.28 -3.19
C LEU A 21 2.78 -3.09 -3.46
N PHE A 22 3.89 -3.03 -2.73
CA PHE A 22 4.90 -1.98 -2.83
C PHE A 22 6.23 -2.57 -3.33
N ARG A 23 6.96 -1.84 -4.18
CA ARG A 23 8.30 -2.23 -4.65
C ARG A 23 9.35 -1.82 -3.64
N CYS A 24 10.35 -2.66 -3.38
CA CYS A 24 11.49 -2.24 -2.58
C CYS A 24 12.42 -1.31 -3.39
N PRO A 25 12.83 -0.14 -2.86
CA PRO A 25 13.78 0.73 -3.54
C PRO A 25 15.22 0.19 -3.56
N ILE A 26 15.53 -0.79 -2.69
CA ILE A 26 16.90 -1.33 -2.54
C ILE A 26 17.14 -2.53 -3.47
N CYS A 27 16.16 -3.41 -3.63
CA CYS A 27 16.33 -4.68 -4.33
C CYS A 27 15.40 -4.87 -5.53
N GLU A 28 14.58 -3.85 -5.86
CA GLU A 28 13.59 -3.85 -6.95
C GLU A 28 12.54 -4.98 -6.91
N ALA A 29 12.58 -5.83 -5.88
CA ALA A 29 11.67 -6.93 -5.67
C ALA A 29 10.39 -6.48 -4.95
N PHE A 30 9.27 -7.13 -5.31
CA PHE A 30 7.91 -6.74 -4.91
C PHE A 30 7.39 -7.19 -3.52
N PRO A 31 8.09 -7.93 -2.64
CA PRO A 31 7.52 -8.23 -1.33
C PRO A 31 7.97 -7.21 -0.27
N LEU A 32 7.44 -5.99 -0.32
CA LEU A 32 7.38 -5.12 0.87
C LEU A 32 6.07 -5.37 1.61
N ARG A 33 6.17 -5.75 2.88
CA ARG A 33 5.04 -5.82 3.81
C ARG A 33 5.09 -4.60 4.73
N ILE A 34 3.97 -3.88 4.78
CA ILE A 34 3.77 -2.72 5.65
C ILE A 34 2.67 -3.11 6.62
N ASP A 35 3.03 -3.32 7.89
CA ASP A 35 2.09 -3.59 8.97
C ASP A 35 1.90 -2.29 9.75
N ILE A 36 0.67 -1.76 9.74
CA ILE A 36 0.30 -0.53 10.46
C ILE A 36 -0.49 -0.94 11.69
N SER A 37 0.08 -0.71 12.87
CA SER A 37 -0.63 -0.82 14.14
C SER A 37 -1.57 0.36 14.35
N LYS A 38 -2.66 0.15 15.09
CA LYS A 38 -3.66 1.20 15.39
C LYS A 38 -3.08 2.40 16.16
N GLU A 39 -1.95 2.19 16.83
CA GLU A 39 -1.21 3.20 17.60
C GLU A 39 -0.31 4.08 16.72
N GLY A 40 -0.29 3.85 15.40
CA GLY A 40 0.55 4.60 14.46
C GLY A 40 1.96 4.02 14.30
N GLU A 41 2.27 2.91 14.96
CA GLU A 41 3.50 2.18 14.70
C GLU A 41 3.43 1.44 13.37
N VAL A 42 4.41 1.69 12.50
CA VAL A 42 4.51 1.03 11.21
C VAL A 42 5.78 0.19 11.17
N LEU A 43 5.58 -1.10 10.96
CA LEU A 43 6.63 -2.07 10.74
C LEU A 43 6.71 -2.36 9.25
N VAL A 44 7.85 -2.03 8.63
CA VAL A 44 8.08 -2.37 7.23
C VAL A 44 9.15 -3.42 7.13
N LYS A 45 8.78 -4.53 6.49
CA LYS A 45 9.64 -5.69 6.28
C LYS A 45 9.73 -6.00 4.79
N CYS A 46 10.94 -6.03 4.26
CA CYS A 46 11.19 -6.55 2.92
C CYS A 46 11.51 -8.04 2.98
N GLY A 47 10.70 -8.85 2.30
CA GLY A 47 10.93 -10.29 2.19
C GLY A 47 12.10 -10.68 1.28
N SER A 48 12.64 -9.75 0.48
CA SER A 48 13.69 -10.05 -0.50
C SER A 48 15.09 -9.63 -0.05
N CYS A 49 15.24 -8.52 0.66
CA CYS A 49 16.54 -8.07 1.18
C CYS A 49 16.67 -8.21 2.70
N GLY A 50 15.61 -8.66 3.41
CA GLY A 50 15.62 -8.79 4.87
C GLY A 50 15.60 -7.46 5.63
N PHE A 51 15.39 -6.35 4.92
CA PHE A 51 15.37 -5.02 5.50
C PHE A 51 14.14 -4.81 6.38
N ASN A 52 14.37 -4.45 7.64
CA ASN A 52 13.33 -4.14 8.61
C ASN A 52 13.55 -2.70 9.11
N LYS A 53 12.53 -1.85 8.96
CA LYS A 53 12.51 -0.52 9.57
C LYS A 53 11.19 -0.32 10.31
N ASN A 54 11.30 0.29 11.48
CA ASN A 54 10.18 0.63 12.33
C ASN A 54 10.10 2.16 12.38
N PHE A 55 8.92 2.72 12.14
CA PHE A 55 8.71 4.17 12.22
C PHE A 55 7.28 4.48 12.61
N THR A 56 7.08 5.63 13.24
CA THR A 56 5.76 6.12 13.63
C THR A 56 5.17 7.02 12.54
N VAL A 57 3.89 6.80 12.24
CA VAL A 57 3.10 7.58 11.27
C VAL A 57 1.80 8.00 11.95
N ASN A 58 1.16 9.06 11.45
CA ASN A 58 -0.09 9.55 12.04
C ASN A 58 -1.16 8.45 12.05
N PRO A 59 -1.99 8.37 13.11
CA PRO A 59 -3.12 7.46 13.17
C PRO A 59 -4.15 7.89 12.11
N GLY A 60 -4.19 7.18 10.99
CA GLY A 60 -4.98 7.54 9.80
C GLY A 60 -4.18 7.57 8.50
N ALA A 61 -2.86 7.39 8.57
CA ALA A 61 -2.01 7.25 7.39
C ALA A 61 -2.34 5.97 6.61
N GLU A 62 -2.33 6.10 5.28
CA GLU A 62 -2.45 4.96 4.39
C GLU A 62 -1.08 4.28 4.23
N PRO A 63 -1.04 2.99 3.82
CA PRO A 63 0.22 2.29 3.57
C PRO A 63 1.09 2.99 2.52
N ILE A 64 0.51 3.82 1.65
CA ILE A 64 1.26 4.63 0.68
C ILE A 64 2.04 5.77 1.34
N ASP A 65 1.51 6.37 2.40
CA ASP A 65 2.18 7.45 3.14
C ASP A 65 3.38 6.88 3.91
N ALA A 66 3.20 5.71 4.50
CA ALA A 66 4.28 4.95 5.14
C ALA A 66 5.39 4.62 4.15
N TYR A 67 5.04 4.17 2.94
CA TYR A 67 6.00 3.89 1.87
C TYR A 67 6.78 5.14 1.44
N SER A 68 6.09 6.28 1.28
CA SER A 68 6.72 7.54 0.86
C SER A 68 7.72 8.05 1.89
N LYS A 69 7.36 8.01 3.18
CA LYS A 69 8.31 8.32 4.28
C LYS A 69 9.50 7.39 4.29
N LEU A 70 9.30 6.11 3.97
CA LEU A 70 10.37 5.13 3.93
C LEU A 70 11.42 5.46 2.86
N ILE A 71 10.98 5.86 1.67
CA ILE A 71 11.89 6.28 0.60
C ILE A 71 12.71 7.49 1.07
N TYR A 72 12.03 8.51 1.63
CA TYR A 72 12.68 9.71 2.13
C TYR A 72 13.79 9.37 3.16
N LEU A 73 13.45 8.55 4.16
CA LEU A 73 14.39 8.07 5.20
C LEU A 73 15.50 7.16 4.67
N LEU A 74 15.38 6.61 3.47
CA LEU A 74 16.43 5.82 2.84
C LEU A 74 17.38 6.72 2.07
N THR A 75 16.85 7.63 1.26
CA THR A 75 17.65 8.61 0.50
C THR A 75 18.42 9.57 1.41
N GLU A 76 17.89 9.89 2.58
CA GLU A 76 18.53 10.82 3.52
C GLU A 76 19.66 10.18 4.34
N GLN A 77 19.82 8.86 4.27
CA GLN A 77 20.94 8.14 4.91
C GLN A 77 22.17 8.01 4.00
N GLU A 78 22.09 8.47 2.74
CA GLU A 78 23.21 8.43 1.77
C GLU A 78 24.02 9.74 1.68
N LYS A 79 23.77 10.73 2.55
CA LYS A 79 24.53 11.99 2.63
C LYS A 79 25.28 12.10 3.96
#